data_AF-X1KF61-F1
#
_entry.id   AF-X1KF61-F1
#
_cell.length_a   1.000
_cell.length_b   1.000
_cell.length_c   1.000
_cell.angle_alpha   90.00
_cell.angle_beta   90.00
_cell.angle_gamma   90.00
#
_symmetry.space_group_name_H-M   'P 1'
#
loop_
_entity.id
_entity.type
_entity.pdbx_description
1 polymer ?
#
loop_
_entity_poly.entity_id
_entity_poly.type
_entity_poly.pdbx_seq_one_letter_code
_entity_poly.pdbx_strand_id
1 'polypeptide(L)'
;AIRDFYDVDFAVARLDLDLKEPRLAELVIQKLKVPDNDPIDISHFRKAALRAQLDTQLKPVLRRQDFQKFDLNRTFELLAEMGSRIMKEK
;
A
#
# COMPACT_ATOMS: atom_id res chain seq x y z
N ALA A 1 5.73 -2.01 8.07
CA ALA A 1 4.68 -1.82 7.05
C ALA A 1 5.04 -0.77 6.01
N ILE A 2 5.75 0.31 6.36
CA ILE A 2 6.09 1.36 5.37
C ILE A 2 6.88 0.87 4.15
N ARG A 3 7.69 -0.19 4.29
CA ARG A 3 8.43 -0.79 3.18
C ARG A 3 7.51 -1.42 2.14
N ASP A 4 6.43 -2.07 2.59
CA ASP A 4 5.44 -2.68 1.69
C ASP A 4 4.73 -1.60 0.85
N PHE A 5 4.46 -0.43 1.44
CA PHE A 5 3.94 0.73 0.70
C PHE A 5 4.95 1.24 -0.33
N TYR A 6 6.24 1.27 0.00
CA TYR A 6 7.27 1.60 -0.98
C TYR A 6 7.32 0.58 -2.13
N ASP A 7 7.20 -0.71 -1.84
CA ASP A 7 7.21 -1.76 -2.87
C ASP A 7 6.03 -1.62 -3.83
N VAL A 8 4.83 -1.31 -3.30
CA VAL A 8 3.65 -1.01 -4.13
C VAL A 8 3.85 0.23 -4.98
N ASP A 9 4.34 1.34 -4.40
CA ASP A 9 4.62 2.57 -5.14
C ASP A 9 5.61 2.32 -6.29
N PHE A 10 6.66 1.55 -6.00
CA PHE A 10 7.67 1.16 -6.97
C PHE A 10 7.06 0.31 -8.09
N ALA A 11 6.25 -0.70 -7.75
CA ALA A 11 5.62 -1.57 -8.73
C ALA A 11 4.66 -0.79 -9.64
N VAL A 12 3.86 0.11 -9.07
CA VAL A 12 2.97 1.00 -9.83
C VAL A 12 3.76 1.94 -10.74
N ALA A 13 4.84 2.54 -10.22
CA ALA A 13 5.60 3.56 -10.95
C ALA A 13 6.58 3.00 -11.99
N ARG A 14 7.07 1.76 -11.82
CA ARG A 14 8.18 1.23 -12.61
C ARG A 14 7.95 -0.15 -13.22
N LEU A 15 6.95 -0.90 -12.76
CA LEU A 15 6.66 -2.27 -13.20
C LEU A 15 5.27 -2.39 -13.85
N ASP A 16 4.64 -1.26 -14.17
CA ASP A 16 3.30 -1.18 -14.77
C ASP A 16 2.22 -1.96 -14.02
N LEU A 17 2.35 -2.05 -12.68
CA LEU A 17 1.31 -2.64 -11.85
C LEU A 17 0.07 -1.73 -11.84
N ASP A 18 -1.01 -2.19 -12.45
CA ASP A 18 -2.30 -1.51 -12.37
C ASP A 18 -3.10 -1.99 -11.17
N LEU A 19 -3.12 -1.17 -10.10
CA LEU A 19 -3.95 -1.43 -8.92
C LEU A 19 -5.46 -1.35 -9.22
N LYS A 20 -5.86 -0.78 -10.36
CA LYS A 20 -7.27 -0.69 -10.76
C LYS A 20 -7.76 -1.95 -11.46
N GLU A 21 -6.85 -2.84 -11.88
CA GLU A 21 -7.20 -4.07 -12.55
C GLU A 21 -8.09 -4.96 -11.63
N PRO A 22 -9.28 -5.40 -12.09
CA PRO A 22 -10.23 -6.17 -11.27
C PRO A 22 -9.72 -7.53 -10.78
N ARG A 23 -9.07 -8.31 -11.63
CA ARG A 23 -8.48 -9.61 -11.30
C ARG A 23 -7.43 -9.50 -10.19
N LEU A 24 -6.69 -8.41 -10.08
CA LEU A 24 -5.79 -8.18 -8.95
C LEU A 24 -6.58 -8.04 -7.63
N ALA A 25 -7.70 -7.30 -7.64
CA ALA A 25 -8.57 -7.20 -6.46
C ALA A 25 -9.16 -8.56 -6.08
N GLU A 26 -9.59 -9.37 -7.06
CA GLU A 26 -10.05 -10.74 -6.83
C GLU A 26 -8.99 -11.60 -6.13
N LEU A 27 -7.74 -11.55 -6.60
CA LEU A 27 -6.62 -12.30 -5.99
C LEU A 27 -6.39 -11.87 -4.54
N VAL A 28 -6.44 -10.56 -4.25
CA VAL A 28 -6.32 -10.04 -2.88
C VAL A 28 -7.49 -10.50 -2.02
N ILE A 29 -8.73 -10.48 -2.53
CA ILE A 29 -9.90 -11.00 -1.83
C ILE A 29 -9.69 -12.47 -1.46
N GLN A 30 -9.24 -13.31 -2.40
CA GLN A 30 -8.95 -14.72 -2.12
C GLN A 30 -7.85 -14.87 -1.06
N LYS A 31 -6.81 -14.03 -1.12
CA LYS A 31 -5.75 -14.04 -0.11
C LYS A 31 -6.25 -13.67 1.28
N LEU A 32 -7.17 -12.71 1.38
CA LEU A 32 -7.79 -12.25 2.63
C LEU A 32 -8.84 -13.21 3.21
N LYS A 33 -9.22 -14.27 2.48
CA LYS A 33 -10.07 -15.35 3.02
C LYS A 33 -9.29 -16.32 3.91
N VAL A 34 -7.95 -16.32 3.83
CA VAL A 34 -7.13 -17.05 4.78
C VAL A 34 -7.35 -16.44 6.18
N PRO A 35 -7.56 -17.25 7.23
CA PRO A 35 -7.74 -16.74 8.60
C PRO A 35 -6.56 -15.89 9.09
N ASP A 36 -6.76 -15.21 10.22
CA ASP A 36 -5.73 -14.43 10.95
C ASP A 36 -5.21 -13.18 10.21
N ASN A 37 -6.04 -12.59 9.35
CA ASN A 37 -5.79 -11.25 8.81
C ASN A 37 -6.52 -10.18 9.62
N ASP A 38 -5.81 -9.09 9.93
CA ASP A 38 -6.43 -7.89 10.48
C ASP A 38 -7.47 -7.30 9.51
N PRO A 39 -8.49 -6.59 10.02
CA PRO A 39 -9.41 -5.83 9.18
C PRO A 39 -8.66 -4.82 8.30
N ILE A 40 -9.22 -4.56 7.12
CA ILE A 40 -8.70 -3.52 6.22
C ILE A 40 -8.83 -2.15 6.93
N ASP A 41 -7.70 -1.47 7.10
CA ASP A 41 -7.62 -0.15 7.73
C ASP A 41 -7.13 0.90 6.72
N ILE A 42 -8.08 1.72 6.26
CA ILE A 42 -7.86 2.85 5.34
C ILE A 42 -7.98 4.21 6.06
N SER A 43 -7.89 4.21 7.39
CA SER A 43 -8.10 5.42 8.20
C SER A 43 -6.95 6.43 8.10
N HIS A 44 -7.24 7.69 8.43
CA HIS A 44 -6.21 8.72 8.58
C HIS A 44 -5.19 8.39 9.67
N PHE A 45 -5.60 7.70 10.74
CA PHE A 45 -4.69 7.24 11.79
C PHE A 45 -3.65 6.26 11.23
N ARG A 46 -4.07 5.33 10.36
CA ARG A 46 -3.15 4.44 9.67
C ARG A 46 -2.14 5.20 8.81
N LYS A 47 -2.60 6.19 8.03
CA LYS A 47 -1.73 7.05 7.20
C LYS A 47 -0.70 7.80 8.06
N ALA A 48 -1.13 8.34 9.20
CA ALA A 48 -0.23 9.03 10.14
C ALA A 48 0.81 8.07 10.76
N ALA A 49 0.39 6.86 11.16
CA ALA A 49 1.30 5.85 11.69
C ALA A 49 2.34 5.41 10.65
N LEU A 50 1.96 5.28 9.37
CA LEU A 50 2.89 5.01 8.27
C LEU A 50 3.85 6.19 8.03
N ARG A 51 3.35 7.43 8.12
CA ARG A 51 4.17 8.64 7.96
C ARG A 51 5.31 8.70 8.97
N ALA A 52 5.04 8.35 10.24
CA ALA A 52 6.05 8.31 11.29
C ALA A 52 7.16 7.26 11.04
N GLN A 53 6.91 6.26 10.19
CA GLN A 53 7.89 5.23 9.85
C GLN A 53 8.85 5.65 8.71
N LEU A 54 8.61 6.77 8.03
CA LEU A 54 9.44 7.20 6.89
C LEU A 54 10.91 7.38 7.28
N ASP A 55 11.18 8.22 8.27
CA ASP A 55 12.57 8.51 8.67
C ASP A 55 13.21 7.38 9.49
N THR A 56 12.39 6.60 10.20
CA THR A 56 12.88 5.58 11.15
C THR A 56 13.06 4.20 10.52
N GLN A 57 12.22 3.81 9.56
CA GLN A 57 12.20 2.44 9.01
C GLN A 57 12.45 2.36 7.50
N LEU A 58 12.18 3.45 6.76
CA LEU A 58 12.32 3.47 5.30
C LEU A 58 13.60 4.18 4.84
N LYS A 59 13.84 5.41 5.31
CA LYS A 59 15.00 6.22 4.93
C LYS A 59 16.36 5.54 5.17
N PRO A 60 16.59 4.80 6.27
CA PRO A 60 17.88 4.16 6.51
C PRO A 60 18.22 3.04 5.51
N VAL A 61 17.21 2.46 4.85
CA VAL A 61 17.39 1.29 3.98
C VAL A 61 17.32 1.64 2.49
N LEU A 62 16.91 2.86 2.14
CA LEU A 62 16.80 3.30 0.76
C LEU A 62 17.94 4.24 0.38
N ARG A 63 18.31 4.20 -0.90
CA ARG A 63 19.16 5.25 -1.49
C ARG A 63 18.38 6.56 -1.47
N ARG A 64 19.09 7.67 -1.25
CA ARG A 64 18.49 9.01 -1.17
C ARG A 64 17.54 9.32 -2.34
N GLN A 65 17.95 8.98 -3.56
CA GLN A 65 17.15 9.22 -4.77
C GLN A 65 15.84 8.42 -4.79
N ASP A 66 15.83 7.21 -4.24
CA ASP A 66 14.66 6.34 -4.25
C ASP A 66 13.69 6.76 -3.13
N PHE A 67 14.23 7.14 -1.96
CA PHE A 67 13.44 7.74 -0.88
C PHE A 67 12.76 9.05 -1.31
N GLN A 68 13.45 9.90 -2.09
CA GLN A 68 12.90 11.17 -2.57
C GLN A 68 11.79 10.99 -3.62
N LYS A 69 11.78 9.88 -4.35
CA LYS A 69 10.76 9.57 -5.36
C LYS A 69 9.50 8.96 -4.75
N PHE A 70 9.61 8.36 -3.56
CA PHE A 70 8.50 7.70 -2.90
C PHE A 70 7.45 8.70 -2.43
N ASP A 71 6.21 8.51 -2.89
CA ASP A 71 5.06 9.31 -2.45
C ASP A 71 4.06 8.46 -1.64
N LEU A 72 4.18 8.56 -0.31
CA LEU A 72 3.24 7.89 0.61
C LEU A 72 1.80 8.38 0.45
N ASN A 73 1.56 9.65 0.11
CA ASN A 73 0.17 10.15 -0.02
C ASN A 73 -0.52 9.47 -1.20
N ARG A 74 0.11 9.54 -2.37
CA ARG A 74 -0.38 8.90 -3.60
C ARG A 74 -0.58 7.40 -3.41
N THR A 75 0.42 6.73 -2.85
CA THR A 75 0.37 5.27 -2.63
C THR A 75 -0.76 4.89 -1.68
N PHE A 76 -0.92 5.63 -0.59
CA PHE A 76 -1.98 5.36 0.38
C PHE A 76 -3.36 5.56 -0.24
N GLU A 77 -3.55 6.60 -1.06
CA GLU A 77 -4.81 6.85 -1.76
C GLU A 77 -5.16 5.73 -2.74
N LEU A 78 -4.20 5.27 -3.55
CA LEU A 78 -4.40 4.14 -4.47
C LEU A 78 -4.78 2.84 -3.73
N LEU A 79 -4.08 2.53 -2.64
CA LEU A 79 -4.38 1.35 -1.82
C LEU A 79 -5.70 1.50 -1.05
N ALA A 80 -6.06 2.70 -0.62
CA ALA A 80 -7.34 2.97 0.02
C ALA A 80 -8.52 2.84 -0.94
N GLU A 81 -8.37 3.27 -2.19
CA GLU A 81 -9.33 3.02 -3.27
C GLU A 81 -9.53 1.52 -3.51
N MET A 82 -8.44 0.76 -3.60
CA MET A 82 -8.50 -0.70 -3.72
C MET A 82 -9.15 -1.36 -2.50
N GLY A 83 -8.74 -0.98 -1.29
CA GLY A 83 -9.33 -1.48 -0.05
C GLY A 83 -10.84 -1.20 0.03
N SER A 84 -11.28 -0.01 -0.38
CA SER A 84 -12.70 0.35 -0.43
C SER A 84 -13.51 -0.50 -1.41
N ARG A 85 -12.92 -0.91 -2.55
CA ARG A 85 -13.56 -1.83 -3.49
C ARG A 85 -13.68 -3.23 -2.90
N ILE A 86 -12.58 -3.75 -2.35
CA ILE A 86 -12.54 -5.05 -1.67
C ILE A 86 -13.58 -5.13 -0.53
N MET A 87 -13.72 -4.07 0.26
CA MET A 87 -14.70 -4.01 1.34
C MET A 87 -16.16 -4.02 0.87
N LYS A 88 -16.44 -3.61 -0.38
CA LYS A 88 -17.78 -3.68 -0.98
C LYS A 88 -18.10 -5.06 -1.57
N GLU A 89 -17.05 -5.81 -1.93
CA GLU A 89 -17.14 -7.13 -2.56
C GLU A 89 -17.04 -8.30 -1.56
N LYS A 90 -16.59 -8.02 -0.33
CA LYS A 90 -16.64 -8.94 0.82
C LYS A 90 -18.06 -9.05 1.38
#